data_AF-A0A820NK33-F1
#
_entry.id   AF-A0A820NK33-F1
#
_cell.length_a   1.000
_cell.length_b   1.000
_cell.length_c   1.000
_cell.angle_alpha   90.00
_cell.angle_beta   90.00
_cell.angle_gamma   90.00
#
_symmetry.space_group_name_H-M   'P 1'
#
loop_
_entity.id
_entity.type
_entity.pdbx_description
1 polymer ?
#
loop_
_entity_poly.entity_id
_entity_poly.type
_entity_poly.pdbx_seq_one_letter_code
_entity_poly.pdbx_strand_id
1 'polypeptide(L)'
;VSGDPISIVANYIRILSKPSWQLFQYHIDFNPEEMVIQRKMRREMVLQHKNVLKDVAFDGTTLYSFEYIGDERTFQCQHTVTGDPIEMRLRLTAKNSPDSPNFFHL
;
A
#
# COMPACT_ATOMS: atom_id res chain seq x y z
N VAL A 1 26.98 -26.93 -34.23
CA VAL A 1 26.11 -26.27 -35.23
C VAL A 1 25.24 -25.28 -34.48
N SER A 2 25.27 -24.02 -34.86
CA SER A 2 24.37 -22.96 -34.36
C SER A 2 23.55 -22.43 -35.56
N GLY A 3 22.29 -22.09 -35.34
CA GLY A 3 21.39 -21.56 -36.38
C GLY A 3 21.40 -20.05 -36.49
N ASP A 4 20.60 -19.52 -37.42
CA ASP A 4 20.43 -18.09 -37.67
C ASP A 4 19.36 -17.47 -36.74
N PRO A 5 19.59 -16.25 -36.23
CA PRO A 5 18.61 -15.57 -35.38
C PRO A 5 17.37 -15.14 -36.19
N ILE A 6 16.19 -15.42 -35.64
CA ILE A 6 14.90 -14.99 -36.20
C ILE A 6 14.16 -14.08 -35.20
N SER A 7 13.41 -13.11 -35.72
CA SER A 7 12.56 -12.27 -34.88
C SER A 7 11.25 -12.99 -34.56
N ILE A 8 10.90 -13.06 -33.28
CA ILE A 8 9.64 -13.63 -32.80
C ILE A 8 8.79 -12.55 -32.14
N VAL A 9 7.48 -12.71 -32.24
CA VAL A 9 6.50 -11.92 -31.49
C VAL A 9 5.96 -12.80 -30.39
N ALA A 10 5.77 -12.23 -29.20
CA ALA A 10 5.23 -12.93 -28.06
C ALA A 10 4.00 -12.17 -27.54
N ASN A 11 3.10 -12.88 -26.86
CA ASN A 11 1.90 -12.28 -26.26
C ASN A 11 2.24 -11.60 -24.92
N TYR A 12 3.16 -10.64 -24.96
CA TYR A 12 3.57 -9.84 -23.81
C TYR A 12 3.43 -8.36 -24.16
N ILE A 13 2.89 -7.60 -23.21
CA ILE A 13 2.82 -6.14 -23.31
C ILE A 13 3.82 -5.57 -22.30
N ARG A 14 4.66 -4.64 -22.76
CA ARG A 14 5.59 -3.95 -21.87
C ARG A 14 4.81 -2.92 -21.03
N ILE A 15 4.75 -3.15 -19.72
CA ILE A 15 4.27 -2.13 -18.79
C ILE A 15 5.40 -1.11 -18.62
N LEU A 16 5.15 0.13 -19.02
CA LEU A 16 6.10 1.24 -18.85
C LEU A 16 6.00 1.76 -17.41
N SER A 17 6.96 1.42 -16.57
CA SER A 17 7.11 2.00 -15.23
C SER A 17 7.98 3.26 -15.25
N LYS A 18 7.83 4.16 -14.27
CA LYS A 18 8.81 5.24 -14.08
C LYS A 18 10.14 4.63 -13.62
N PRO A 19 11.30 5.26 -13.90
CA PRO A 19 12.62 4.67 -13.66
C PRO A 19 12.96 4.31 -12.20
N SER A 20 12.16 4.75 -11.23
CA SER A 20 12.44 4.63 -9.79
C SER A 20 11.20 4.30 -8.96
N TRP A 21 10.39 3.33 -9.39
CA TRP A 21 9.26 2.86 -8.57
C TRP A 21 9.79 2.16 -7.32
N GLN A 22 9.36 2.61 -6.15
CA GLN A 22 9.63 1.93 -4.89
C GLN A 22 8.28 1.65 -4.23
N LEU A 23 8.08 0.43 -3.77
CA LEU A 23 6.88 0.04 -3.06
C LEU A 23 7.14 0.19 -1.56
N PHE A 24 6.42 1.12 -0.94
CA PHE A 24 6.47 1.38 0.48
C PHE A 24 5.40 0.56 1.19
N GLN A 25 5.83 -0.25 2.15
CA GLN A 25 4.95 -1.04 2.98
C GLN A 25 4.82 -0.39 4.36
N TYR A 26 3.59 -0.26 4.83
CA TYR A 26 3.24 0.37 6.08
C TYR A 26 2.41 -0.58 6.93
N HIS A 27 2.69 -0.64 8.22
CA HIS A 27 1.81 -1.25 9.22
C HIS A 27 0.87 -0.19 9.77
N ILE A 28 -0.42 -0.53 9.90
CA ILE A 28 -1.46 0.36 10.41
C ILE A 28 -1.99 -0.16 11.75
N ASP A 29 -1.93 0.72 12.74
CA ASP A 29 -2.51 0.52 14.06
C ASP A 29 -3.61 1.56 14.32
N PHE A 30 -4.57 1.21 15.18
CA PHE A 30 -5.64 2.09 15.60
C PHE A 30 -5.68 2.19 17.12
N ASN A 31 -5.99 3.37 17.63
CA ASN A 31 -6.18 3.60 19.05
C ASN A 31 -7.47 4.41 19.28
N PRO A 32 -8.41 3.92 20.10
CA PRO A 32 -8.46 2.60 20.75
C PRO A 32 -8.71 1.45 19.75
N GLU A 33 -7.98 0.34 19.89
CA GLU A 33 -8.04 -0.78 18.94
C GLU A 33 -9.36 -1.56 19.05
N GLU A 34 -9.91 -1.66 20.26
CA GLU A 34 -11.19 -2.31 20.56
C GLU A 34 -12.38 -1.66 19.84
N MET A 35 -12.23 -0.42 19.39
CA MET A 35 -13.23 0.28 18.60
C MET A 35 -13.07 0.03 17.09
N VAL A 36 -11.98 -0.61 16.64
CA VAL A 36 -11.66 -0.82 15.21
C VAL A 36 -11.29 -2.27 14.91
N ILE A 37 -12.14 -3.20 15.35
CA ILE A 37 -11.92 -4.64 15.20
C ILE A 37 -12.27 -5.13 13.77
N GLN A 38 -13.32 -4.57 13.18
CA GLN A 38 -13.83 -5.04 11.89
C GLN A 38 -12.96 -4.55 10.73
N ARG A 39 -12.53 -5.46 9.84
CA ARG A 39 -11.79 -5.10 8.61
C ARG A 39 -12.47 -4.00 7.79
N LYS A 40 -13.81 -4.04 7.70
CA LYS A 40 -14.61 -3.01 7.01
C LYS A 40 -14.38 -1.63 7.63
N MET A 41 -14.41 -1.53 8.95
CA MET A 41 -14.22 -0.27 9.66
C MET A 41 -12.78 0.24 9.53
N ARG A 42 -11.77 -0.64 9.60
CA ARG A 42 -10.38 -0.26 9.31
C ARG A 42 -10.24 0.36 7.92
N ARG A 43 -10.90 -0.22 6.91
CA ARG A 43 -10.92 0.34 5.55
C ARG A 43 -11.63 1.69 5.49
N GLU A 44 -12.74 1.85 6.21
CA GLU A 44 -13.45 3.14 6.31
C GLU A 44 -12.54 4.23 6.92
N MET A 45 -11.75 3.91 7.95
CA MET A 45 -10.79 4.87 8.53
C MET A 45 -9.72 5.30 7.52
N VAL A 46 -9.15 4.37 6.75
CA VAL A 46 -8.20 4.71 5.69
C VAL A 46 -8.85 5.60 4.62
N LEU A 47 -10.11 5.31 4.26
CA LEU A 47 -10.87 6.09 3.27
C LEU A 47 -11.17 7.53 3.70
N GLN A 48 -11.23 7.82 5.00
CA GLN A 48 -11.36 9.20 5.51
C GLN A 48 -10.16 10.07 5.09
N HIS A 49 -9.00 9.45 4.84
CA HIS A 49 -7.77 10.12 4.42
C HIS A 49 -7.39 9.89 2.96
N LYS A 50 -8.36 9.56 2.09
CA LYS A 50 -8.13 9.34 0.64
C LYS A 50 -7.40 10.48 -0.10
N ASN A 51 -7.42 11.69 0.46
CA ASN A 51 -6.72 12.84 -0.12
C ASN A 51 -5.20 12.77 0.08
N VAL A 52 -4.73 12.09 1.13
CA VAL A 52 -3.30 11.88 1.43
C VAL A 52 -2.89 10.46 1.06
N LEU A 53 -3.75 9.48 1.36
CA LEU A 53 -3.56 8.06 1.05
C LEU A 53 -4.19 7.73 -0.31
N LYS A 54 -3.65 8.33 -1.38
CA LYS A 54 -4.10 8.07 -2.76
C LYS A 54 -3.45 6.80 -3.31
N ASP A 55 -4.20 6.08 -4.14
CA ASP A 55 -3.72 4.93 -4.90
C ASP A 55 -2.99 3.88 -4.04
N VAL A 56 -3.52 3.64 -2.84
CA VAL A 56 -2.99 2.67 -1.88
C VAL A 56 -3.72 1.33 -1.97
N ALA A 57 -3.00 0.24 -1.74
CA ALA A 57 -3.59 -1.08 -1.49
C ALA A 57 -3.56 -1.37 0.01
N PHE A 58 -4.68 -1.85 0.57
CA PHE A 58 -4.82 -2.09 2.01
C PHE A 58 -5.58 -3.38 2.29
N ASP A 59 -5.04 -4.25 3.15
CA ASP A 59 -5.59 -5.57 3.46
C ASP A 59 -6.30 -5.67 4.84
N GLY A 60 -6.27 -4.59 5.62
CA GLY A 60 -6.79 -4.53 7.00
C GLY A 60 -5.70 -4.29 8.05
N THR A 61 -4.43 -4.53 7.74
CA THR A 61 -3.30 -4.32 8.67
C THR A 61 -2.10 -3.68 7.96
N THR A 62 -1.85 -4.06 6.72
CA THR A 62 -0.75 -3.58 5.89
C THR A 62 -1.28 -2.69 4.77
N LEU A 63 -0.64 -1.53 4.61
CA LEU A 63 -0.88 -0.61 3.51
C LEU A 63 0.35 -0.56 2.59
N TYR A 64 0.10 -0.63 1.29
CA TYR A 64 1.11 -0.47 0.25
C TYR A 64 0.86 0.81 -0.51
N SER A 65 1.91 1.60 -0.72
CA SER A 65 1.89 2.83 -1.51
C SER A 65 3.11 2.93 -2.40
N PHE A 66 2.96 3.57 -3.56
CA PHE A 66 4.09 4.00 -4.39
C PHE A 66 4.60 5.40 -4.00
N GLU A 67 3.89 6.10 -3.11
CA GLU A 67 4.31 7.39 -2.57
C GLU A 67 4.90 7.21 -1.16
N TYR A 68 5.98 7.94 -0.89
CA TYR A 68 6.56 7.97 0.45
C TYR A 68 5.74 8.89 1.35
N ILE A 69 5.06 8.31 2.34
CA ILE A 69 4.16 9.02 3.25
C ILE A 69 4.91 9.55 4.49
N GLY A 70 6.15 9.07 4.73
CA GLY A 70 6.95 9.26 5.94
C GLY A 70 7.36 7.92 6.54
N ASP A 71 8.21 7.93 7.57
CA ASP A 71 8.54 6.71 8.33
C ASP A 71 7.48 6.41 9.40
N GLU A 72 6.93 7.45 10.01
CA GLU A 72 5.81 7.37 10.93
C GLU A 72 4.85 8.53 10.70
N ARG A 73 3.55 8.24 10.65
CA ARG A 73 2.49 9.24 10.45
C ARG A 73 1.26 8.88 11.23
N THR A 74 0.65 9.90 11.82
CA THR A 74 -0.60 9.76 12.57
C THR A 74 -1.69 10.56 11.89
N PHE A 75 -2.90 10.00 11.89
CA PHE A 75 -4.10 10.58 11.32
C PHE A 75 -5.21 10.52 12.36
N GLN A 76 -6.02 11.57 12.42
CA GLN A 76 -7.20 11.64 13.25
C GLN A 76 -8.41 11.23 12.42
N CYS A 77 -9.05 10.15 12.84
CA CYS A 77 -10.24 9.57 12.24
C CYS A 77 -11.43 9.72 13.19
N GLN A 78 -12.63 9.46 12.69
CA GLN A 78 -13.84 9.36 13.52
C GLN A 78 -14.51 8.00 13.31
N HIS A 79 -14.97 7.38 14.39
CA HIS A 79 -15.75 6.16 14.32
C HIS A 79 -17.02 6.41 13.51
N THR A 80 -17.29 5.59 12.49
CA THR A 80 -18.36 5.88 11.50
C THR A 80 -19.77 5.84 12.09
N VAL A 81 -19.98 5.05 13.14
CA VAL A 81 -21.27 4.98 13.86
C VAL A 81 -21.34 5.92 15.08
N THR A 82 -20.39 5.82 16.01
CA THR A 82 -20.45 6.55 17.29
C THR A 82 -19.92 7.99 17.22
N GLY A 83 -19.12 8.33 16.20
CA GLY A 83 -18.47 9.63 16.07
C GLY A 83 -17.26 9.83 16.97
N ASP A 84 -16.88 8.83 17.76
CA ASP A 84 -15.76 8.92 18.69
C ASP A 84 -14.42 9.10 17.96
N PRO A 85 -13.48 9.88 18.52
CA PRO A 85 -12.17 10.08 17.91
C PRO A 85 -11.37 8.77 17.91
N ILE A 86 -10.78 8.45 16.77
CA ILE A 86 -9.88 7.32 16.59
C ILE A 86 -8.57 7.86 16.04
N GLU A 87 -7.46 7.43 16.62
CA GLU A 87 -6.15 7.70 16.08
C GLU A 87 -5.68 6.53 15.21
N MET A 88 -5.33 6.80 13.95
CA MET A 88 -4.72 5.84 13.03
C MET A 88 -3.24 6.16 12.89
N ARG A 89 -2.37 5.17 13.12
CA ARG A 89 -0.91 5.30 13.01
C ARG A 89 -0.39 4.42 11.88
N LEU A 90 0.37 5.02 10.98
CA LEU A 90 1.11 4.35 9.91
C LEU A 90 2.59 4.30 10.28
N ARG A 91 3.19 3.11 10.25
CA ARG A 91 4.64 2.90 10.47
C ARG A 91 5.24 2.20 9.27
N LEU A 92 6.27 2.77 8.67
CA LEU A 92 6.96 2.17 7.54
C LEU A 92 7.67 0.89 7.99
N THR A 93 7.36 -0.23 7.33
CA THR A 93 7.98 -1.53 7.63
C THR A 93 9.00 -1.94 6.58
N ALA A 94 8.78 -1.59 5.31
CA ALA A 94 9.71 -1.96 4.23
C ALA A 94 9.70 -0.96 3.07
N LYS A 95 10.85 -0.90 2.38
CA LYS A 95 11.06 -0.21 1.11
C LYS A 95 11.49 -1.26 0.09
N ASN A 96 10.58 -1.67 -0.80
CA ASN A 96 10.85 -2.71 -1.79
C ASN A 96 11.16 -2.06 -3.15
N SER A 97 12.35 -2.35 -3.70
CA SER A 97 12.68 -2.01 -5.08
C SER A 97 12.04 -3.01 -6.05
N PRO A 98 11.89 -2.67 -7.34
CA PRO A 98 11.32 -3.59 -8.35
C PRO A 98 12.16 -4.85 -8.55
N ASP A 99 13.45 -4.78 -8.20
CA ASP A 99 14.39 -5.91 -8.27
C ASP A 99 14.23 -6.88 -7.09
N SER A 100 13.49 -6.50 -6.05
CA SER A 100 13.21 -7.37 -4.91
C SER A 100 12.16 -8.42 -5.29
N PRO A 101 12.35 -9.71 -4.95
CA PRO A 101 11.33 -10.73 -5.18
C PRO A 101 10.01 -10.39 -4.46
N ASN A 102 10.09 -9.68 -3.33
CA ASN A 102 8.91 -9.27 -2.55
C ASN A 102 8.09 -8.16 -3.22
N PHE A 103 8.54 -7.59 -4.34
CA PHE A 103 7.79 -6.56 -5.06
C PHE A 103 6.51 -7.10 -5.71
N PHE A 104 6.53 -8.36 -6.15
CA PHE A 104 5.39 -9.01 -6.83
C PHE A 104 4.64 -10.02 -5.94
N HIS A 105 5.18 -10.35 -4.76
CA HIS A 105 4.53 -11.21 -3.79
C HIS A 105 3.77 -10.32 -2.77
N LEU A 106 2.57 -9.89 -3.16
CA LEU A 106 1.59 -9.21 -2.29
C LEU A 106 0.58 -10.21 -1.73
#